data_AF-A0A939B164-F1
#
_entry.id   AF-A0A939B164-F1
#
_cell.length_a   1.000
_cell.length_b   1.000
_cell.length_c   1.000
_cell.angle_alpha   90.00
_cell.angle_beta   90.00
_cell.angle_gamma   90.00
#
_symmetry.space_group_name_H-M   'P 1'
#
loop_
_entity.id
_entity.type
_entity.pdbx_description
1 polymer ?
#
loop_
_entity_poly.entity_id
_entity_poly.type
_entity_poly.pdbx_seq_one_letter_code
_entity_poly.pdbx_strand_id
1 'polypeptide(L)'
;MSIHQALFWLFVVSIPVIGLVVAVRLLWATCRAVRASRVKLAALLFLAAAGLVGLFAVVAGVWFGYAVAHTKKDFGSDLVVMLLTGLPFYGACYALWRMARRFESDLPA
;
A
#
# COMPACT_ATOMS: atom_id res chain seq x y z
N MET A 1 -26.84 8.12 -3.20
CA MET A 1 -25.91 7.01 -2.95
C MET A 1 -26.45 6.16 -1.83
N SER A 2 -26.55 4.85 -2.02
CA SER A 2 -26.80 3.93 -0.90
C SER A 2 -25.56 3.89 0.02
N ILE A 3 -25.75 3.57 1.30
CA ILE A 3 -24.66 3.44 2.28
C ILE A 3 -23.54 2.51 1.77
N HIS A 4 -23.89 1.44 1.06
CA HIS A 4 -22.94 0.48 0.49
C HIS A 4 -22.01 1.12 -0.55
N GLN A 5 -22.54 1.99 -1.42
CA GLN A 5 -21.72 2.70 -2.40
C GLN A 5 -20.75 3.67 -1.73
N ALA A 6 -21.18 4.35 -0.67
CA ALA A 6 -20.31 5.26 0.09
C ALA A 6 -19.13 4.52 0.73
N LEU A 7 -19.39 3.36 1.35
CA LEU A 7 -18.35 2.52 1.94
C LEU A 7 -17.38 1.97 0.89
N PHE A 8 -17.90 1.58 -0.28
CA PHE A 8 -17.07 1.13 -1.40
C PHE A 8 -16.11 2.22 -1.87
N TRP A 9 -16.61 3.43 -2.11
CA TRP A 9 -15.78 4.56 -2.52
C TRP A 9 -14.73 4.94 -1.46
N LEU A 10 -15.11 4.94 -0.17
CA LEU A 10 -14.17 5.18 0.93
C LEU A 10 -13.03 4.18 0.92
N PHE A 11 -13.33 2.90 0.73
CA PHE A 11 -12.32 1.85 0.62
C PHE A 11 -11.41 2.08 -0.60
N VAL A 12 -11.99 2.34 -1.77
CA VAL A 12 -11.27 2.61 -3.02
C VAL A 12 -10.29 3.78 -2.85
N VAL A 13 -10.70 4.85 -2.18
CA VAL A 13 -9.85 6.02 -1.92
C VAL A 13 -8.82 5.76 -0.83
N SER A 14 -9.13 4.92 0.16
CA SER A 14 -8.21 4.65 1.26
C SER A 14 -6.95 3.89 0.84
N ILE A 15 -7.02 3.02 -0.18
CA ILE A 15 -5.85 2.28 -0.70
C ILE A 15 -4.74 3.21 -1.20
N PRO A 16 -4.98 4.14 -2.16
CA PRO A 16 -3.94 5.05 -2.62
C PRO A 16 -3.48 6.00 -1.51
N VAL A 17 -4.38 6.46 -0.63
CA VAL A 17 -4.00 7.33 0.49
C VAL A 17 -3.04 6.63 1.44
N ILE A 18 -3.36 5.41 1.89
CA ILE A 18 -2.51 4.64 2.80
C ILE A 18 -1.20 4.24 2.11
N GLY A 19 -1.27 3.80 0.84
CA GLY A 19 -0.09 3.51 0.04
C GLY A 19 0.87 4.71 -0.04
N LEU A 20 0.34 5.91 -0.31
CA LEU A 20 1.12 7.14 -0.38
C LEU A 20 1.77 7.48 0.97
N VAL A 21 1.01 7.39 2.07
CA VAL A 21 1.51 7.66 3.43
C VAL A 21 2.69 6.73 3.78
N VAL A 22 2.57 5.44 3.45
CA VAL A 22 3.65 4.46 3.70
C VAL A 22 4.84 4.72 2.76
N ALA A 23 4.60 5.01 1.49
CA ALA A 23 5.66 5.31 0.51
C ALA A 23 6.49 6.54 0.93
N VAL A 24 5.82 7.64 1.32
CA VAL A 24 6.50 8.85 1.81
C VAL A 24 7.37 8.53 3.01
N ARG A 25 6.89 7.71 3.96
CA ARG A 25 7.68 7.30 5.11
C ARG A 25 8.90 6.47 4.71
N LEU A 26 8.75 5.51 3.81
CA LEU A 26 9.87 4.68 3.33
C LEU A 26 10.94 5.53 2.64
N LEU A 27 10.54 6.49 1.81
CA LEU A 27 11.45 7.42 1.14
C LEU A 27 12.15 8.33 2.15
N TRP A 28 11.43 8.86 3.14
CA TRP A 28 12.02 9.66 4.21
C TRP A 28 13.07 8.88 5.01
N ALA A 29 12.75 7.64 5.41
CA ALA A 29 13.68 6.76 6.10
C ALA A 29 14.89 6.43 5.21
N THR A 30 14.69 6.24 3.91
CA THR A 30 15.76 6.03 2.93
C THR A 30 16.71 7.22 2.90
N CYS A 31 16.18 8.44 2.80
CA CYS A 31 16.99 9.67 2.81
C CYS A 31 17.82 9.80 4.10
N ARG A 32 17.24 9.49 5.27
CA ARG A 32 17.99 9.49 6.54
C ARG A 32 19.08 8.41 6.57
N ALA A 33 18.78 7.20 6.10
CA ALA A 33 19.75 6.12 6.03
C ALA A 33 20.93 6.44 5.10
N VAL A 34 20.68 7.09 3.96
CA VAL A 34 21.73 7.57 3.04
C VAL A 34 22.62 8.61 3.73
N ARG A 35 22.02 9.59 4.43
CA ARG A 35 22.79 10.61 5.18
C ARG A 35 23.64 10.01 6.29
N ALA A 36 23.18 8.94 6.92
CA ALA A 36 23.93 8.19 7.94
C ALA A 36 24.94 7.18 7.36
N SER A 37 25.19 7.21 6.04
CA SER A 37 26.07 6.26 5.33
C SER A 37 25.69 4.78 5.52
N ARG A 38 24.42 4.50 5.83
CA ARG A 38 23.86 3.14 5.99
C ARG A 38 23.27 2.64 4.68
N VAL A 39 24.12 2.48 3.67
CA VAL A 39 23.72 2.14 2.29
C VAL A 39 22.89 0.86 2.20
N LYS A 40 23.21 -0.18 2.99
CA LYS A 40 22.43 -1.43 3.04
C LYS A 40 20.98 -1.21 3.50
N LEU A 41 20.77 -0.37 4.51
CA LEU A 41 19.43 -0.04 5.01
C LEU A 41 18.67 0.82 4.01
N ALA A 42 19.34 1.79 3.38
CA ALA A 42 18.76 2.61 2.32
C ALA A 42 18.28 1.75 1.14
N ALA A 43 19.08 0.77 0.70
CA ALA A 43 18.70 -0.14 -0.37
C ALA A 43 17.47 -0.99 -0.01
N LEU A 44 17.39 -1.51 1.22
CA LEU A 44 16.23 -2.27 1.70
C LEU A 44 14.95 -1.42 1.74
N LEU A 45 15.04 -0.19 2.22
CA LEU A 45 13.91 0.74 2.28
C LEU A 45 13.44 1.17 0.88
N PHE A 46 14.38 1.38 -0.04
CA PHE A 46 14.06 1.67 -1.44
C PHE A 46 13.40 0.47 -2.13
N LEU A 47 13.94 -0.74 -1.93
CA LEU A 47 13.34 -1.97 -2.45
C LEU A 47 11.93 -2.18 -1.90
N ALA A 48 11.72 -1.87 -0.62
CA ALA A 48 10.41 -1.92 0.01
C ALA A 48 9.42 -0.91 -0.58
N ALA A 49 9.87 0.31 -0.90
CA ALA A 49 9.06 1.30 -1.59
C ALA A 49 8.70 0.83 -3.01
N ALA A 50 9.67 0.28 -3.76
CA ALA A 50 9.43 -0.31 -5.08
C ALA A 50 8.45 -1.49 -5.01
N GLY A 51 8.58 -2.35 -4.00
CA GLY A 51 7.65 -3.45 -3.75
C GLY A 51 6.23 -2.98 -3.45
N LEU A 52 6.07 -1.88 -2.71
CA LEU A 52 4.76 -1.27 -2.45
C LEU A 52 4.13 -0.73 -3.74
N VAL A 53 4.91 -0.11 -4.62
CA VAL A 53 4.43 0.34 -5.94
C VAL A 53 3.99 -0.85 -6.80
N GLY A 54 4.78 -1.92 -6.82
CA GLY A 54 4.42 -3.16 -7.51
C GLY A 54 3.12 -3.77 -6.98
N LEU A 55 2.96 -3.84 -5.65
CA LEU A 55 1.75 -4.34 -5.02
C LEU A 55 0.53 -3.46 -5.35
N PHE A 56 0.68 -2.14 -5.33
CA PHE A 56 -0.37 -1.21 -5.74
C PHE A 56 -0.78 -1.42 -7.21
N ALA A 57 0.18 -1.62 -8.11
CA ALA A 57 -0.09 -1.90 -9.52
C ALA A 57 -0.86 -3.22 -9.70
N VAL A 58 -0.53 -4.26 -8.94
CA VAL A 58 -1.28 -5.53 -8.95
C VAL A 58 -2.72 -5.32 -8.48
N VAL A 59 -2.93 -4.62 -7.37
CA VAL A 59 -4.27 -4.30 -6.85
C VAL A 59 -5.08 -3.50 -7.89
N ALA A 60 -4.48 -2.46 -8.47
CA ALA A 60 -5.11 -1.66 -9.52
C ALA A 60 -5.46 -2.51 -10.75
N GLY A 61 -4.57 -3.42 -11.16
CA GLY A 61 -4.80 -4.35 -12.27
C GLY A 61 -5.97 -5.30 -12.00
N VAL A 62 -6.08 -5.86 -10.79
CA VAL A 62 -7.21 -6.71 -10.39
C VAL A 62 -8.52 -5.92 -10.44
N TRP A 63 -8.53 -4.69 -9.91
CA TRP A 63 -9.73 -3.85 -9.91
C TRP A 63 -10.14 -3.41 -11.31
N PHE A 64 -9.16 -3.10 -12.17
CA PHE A 64 -9.41 -2.79 -13.58
C PHE A 64 -9.99 -4.01 -14.30
N GLY A 65 -9.39 -5.19 -14.14
CA GLY A 65 -9.88 -6.43 -14.72
C GLY A 65 -11.31 -6.76 -14.26
N TYR A 66 -11.59 -6.61 -12.96
CA TYR A 66 -12.92 -6.77 -12.41
C TYR A 66 -13.92 -5.75 -12.99
N ALA A 67 -13.52 -4.49 -13.11
CA ALA A 67 -14.37 -3.43 -13.65
C ALA A 67 -14.73 -3.65 -15.13
N VAL A 68 -13.81 -4.21 -15.93
CA VAL A 68 -14.01 -4.52 -17.35
C VAL A 68 -14.79 -5.82 -17.55
N ALA A 69 -14.50 -6.86 -16.77
CA ALA A 69 -15.06 -8.20 -16.99
C ALA A 69 -16.47 -8.41 -16.41
N HIS A 70 -16.91 -7.61 -15.44
CA HIS A 70 -18.21 -7.81 -14.77
C HIS A 70 -19.20 -6.68 -15.07
N THR A 71 -20.15 -6.95 -15.97
CA THR A 71 -21.27 -6.08 -16.34
C THR A 71 -22.47 -6.21 -15.39
N LYS A 72 -22.54 -7.25 -14.56
CA LYS A 72 -23.54 -7.43 -13.50
C LYS A 72 -22.84 -7.48 -12.14
N LYS A 73 -22.43 -6.32 -11.65
CA LYS A 73 -21.79 -6.19 -10.34
C LYS A 73 -22.83 -6.39 -9.25
N ASP A 74 -22.63 -7.41 -8.43
CA ASP A 74 -23.40 -7.69 -7.23
C ASP A 74 -22.53 -7.46 -6.00
N PHE A 75 -23.18 -7.12 -4.88
CA PHE A 75 -22.48 -6.76 -3.64
C PHE A 75 -21.52 -7.87 -3.15
N GLY A 76 -21.83 -9.13 -3.43
CA GLY A 76 -21.00 -10.27 -3.05
C GLY A 76 -19.66 -10.27 -3.78
N SER A 77 -19.66 -10.11 -5.10
CA SER A 77 -18.42 -10.09 -5.88
C SER A 77 -17.56 -8.86 -5.57
N ASP A 78 -18.17 -7.69 -5.37
CA ASP A 78 -17.48 -6.47 -4.91
C ASP A 78 -16.76 -6.72 -3.58
N LEU A 79 -17.46 -7.29 -2.59
CA LEU A 79 -16.90 -7.57 -1.26
C LEU A 79 -15.74 -8.57 -1.33
N VAL A 80 -15.87 -9.63 -2.14
CA VAL A 80 -14.81 -10.64 -2.31
C VAL A 80 -13.56 -10.00 -2.91
N VAL A 81 -13.69 -9.18 -3.96
CA VAL A 81 -12.57 -8.48 -4.57
C VAL A 81 -11.91 -7.51 -3.58
N MET A 82 -12.71 -6.76 -2.82
CA MET A 82 -12.20 -5.84 -1.79
C MET A 82 -11.45 -6.58 -0.69
N LEU A 83 -11.96 -7.71 -0.20
CA LEU A 83 -11.28 -8.48 0.83
C LEU A 83 -9.99 -9.10 0.30
N LEU A 84 -10.03 -9.74 -0.87
CA LEU A 84 -8.86 -10.43 -1.45
C LEU A 84 -7.73 -9.48 -1.82
N THR A 85 -8.03 -8.23 -2.18
CA THR A 85 -7.00 -7.24 -2.53
C THR A 85 -6.65 -6.34 -1.36
N GLY A 86 -7.63 -5.91 -0.57
CA GLY A 86 -7.47 -4.97 0.53
C GLY A 86 -6.74 -5.56 1.73
N LEU A 87 -7.12 -6.75 2.20
CA LEU A 87 -6.47 -7.37 3.37
C LEU A 87 -4.96 -7.56 3.15
N PRO A 88 -4.50 -8.17 2.04
CA PRO A 88 -3.07 -8.27 1.78
C PRO A 88 -2.39 -6.91 1.62
N PHE A 89 -3.05 -5.94 0.96
CA PHE A 89 -2.50 -4.60 0.78
C PHE A 89 -2.28 -3.88 2.12
N TYR A 90 -3.28 -3.86 3.00
CA TYR A 90 -3.16 -3.23 4.31
C TYR A 90 -2.18 -3.98 5.21
N GLY A 91 -2.17 -5.31 5.16
CA GLY A 91 -1.18 -6.13 5.87
C GLY A 91 0.25 -5.78 5.46
N ALA A 92 0.51 -5.68 4.15
CA ALA A 92 1.80 -5.27 3.62
C ALA A 92 2.15 -3.83 4.02
N CYS A 93 1.22 -2.89 3.87
CA CYS A 93 1.42 -1.48 4.28
C CYS A 93 1.78 -1.37 5.77
N TYR A 94 1.08 -2.09 6.64
CA TYR A 94 1.36 -2.11 8.07
C TYR A 94 2.73 -2.69 8.39
N ALA A 95 3.10 -3.82 7.76
CA ALA A 95 4.41 -4.44 7.93
C ALA A 95 5.55 -3.49 7.48
N LEU A 96 5.40 -2.88 6.31
CA LEU A 96 6.35 -1.91 5.77
C LEU A 96 6.51 -0.67 6.65
N TRP A 97 5.40 -0.16 7.19
CA TRP A 97 5.41 0.95 8.14
C TRP A 97 6.17 0.59 9.43
N ARG A 98 5.89 -0.59 10.00
CA ARG A 98 6.58 -1.08 11.21
C ARG A 98 8.07 -1.27 10.97
N MET A 99 8.43 -1.83 9.82
CA MET A 99 9.82 -1.98 9.39
C MET A 99 10.53 -0.62 9.30
N ALA A 100 9.92 0.37 8.63
CA ALA A 100 10.48 1.72 8.51
C ALA A 100 10.71 2.36 9.89
N ARG A 101 9.73 2.26 10.81
CA ARG A 101 9.87 2.78 12.19
C ARG A 101 11.02 2.13 12.94
N ARG A 102 11.20 0.81 12.77
CA ARG A 102 12.28 0.09 13.45
C ARG A 102 13.65 0.52 12.94
N PHE A 103 13.81 0.68 11.62
CA PHE A 103 15.08 1.13 11.08
C PHE A 103 15.39 2.58 11.42
N GLU A 104 14.38 3.46 11.51
CA GLU A 104 14.60 4.83 11.96
C GLU A 104 15.08 4.93 13.41
N SER A 105 14.64 4.02 14.30
CA SER A 105 15.14 4.00 15.69
C SER A 105 16.60 3.55 15.79
N ASP A 106 17.14 2.90 14.75
CA ASP A 106 18.51 2.42 14.71
C ASP A 106 19.48 3.43 14.03
N LEU A 107 18.95 4.56 13.53
CA LEU A 107 19.75 5.63 12.93
C LEU A 107 20.23 6.61 14.01
N PRO A 108 21.49 7.11 13.93
CA PRO A 108 21.96 8.15 14.82
C PRO A 108 21.09 9.41 14.68
N ALA A 109 20.86 10.08 15.82
CA ALA A 109 19.99 11.27 15.93
C ALA A 109 20.39 12.38 14.94
#